data_AF-A0A1G8YIZ8-F1
#
_entry.id   AF-A0A1G8YIZ8-F1
#
_cell.length_a   1.000
_cell.length_b   1.000
_cell.length_c   1.000
_cell.angle_alpha   90.00
_cell.angle_beta   90.00
_cell.angle_gamma   90.00
#
_symmetry.space_group_name_H-M   'P 1'
#
loop_
_entity.id
_entity.type
_entity.pdbx_description
1 polymer ?
#
loop_
_entity_poly.entity_id
_entity_poly.type
_entity_poly.pdbx_seq_one_letter_code
_entity_poly.pdbx_strand_id
1 'polypeptide(L)'
;MNHLVPIDDGNWRLPNHAHVVVYDREPRDGGLLTIYDCGAAQKPPKAQLLGTLESVDASAEVESTPTGQVVTLHESATLTETDSKQFRIR
;
A
#
# COMPACT_ATOMS: atom_id res chain seq x y z
N MET A 1 7.25 4.05 -10.99
CA MET A 1 8.35 4.60 -10.19
C MET A 1 7.94 4.55 -8.73
N ASN A 2 8.80 4.06 -7.84
CA ASN A 2 8.56 4.03 -6.40
C ASN A 2 9.25 5.25 -5.77
N HIS A 3 8.47 6.18 -5.20
CA HIS A 3 8.95 7.37 -4.51
C HIS A 3 8.75 7.28 -2.99
N LEU A 4 8.53 6.08 -2.44
CA LEU A 4 8.49 5.91 -0.99
C LEU A 4 9.90 6.07 -0.41
N VAL A 5 9.95 6.56 0.82
CA VAL A 5 11.22 6.71 1.54
C VAL A 5 11.62 5.33 2.07
N PRO A 6 12.74 4.74 1.61
CA PRO A 6 13.20 3.46 2.16
C PRO A 6 13.65 3.64 3.60
N ILE A 7 13.30 2.68 4.46
CA ILE A 7 13.81 2.58 5.83
C ILE A 7 15.00 1.62 5.83
N ASP A 8 14.82 0.44 5.21
CA ASP A 8 15.83 -0.60 4.99
C ASP A 8 15.39 -1.54 3.83
N ASP A 9 16.08 -2.67 3.64
CA ASP A 9 15.77 -3.65 2.59
C ASP A 9 14.35 -4.24 2.74
N GLY A 10 13.48 -3.91 1.79
CA GLY A 10 12.09 -4.37 1.78
C GLY A 10 11.16 -3.57 2.71
N ASN A 11 11.63 -2.48 3.32
CA ASN A 11 10.84 -1.62 4.20
C ASN A 11 10.79 -0.18 3.70
N TRP A 12 9.57 0.36 3.60
CA TRP A 12 9.34 1.72 3.15
C TRP A 12 8.42 2.47 4.08
N ARG A 13 8.73 3.74 4.34
CA ARG A 13 7.86 4.64 5.09
C ARG A 13 6.71 5.10 4.19
N LEU A 14 5.49 4.87 4.64
CA LEU A 14 4.30 5.40 3.99
C LEU A 14 4.11 6.88 4.36
N PRO A 15 3.56 7.69 3.43
CA PRO A 15 3.13 9.04 3.75
C PRO A 15 2.18 9.07 4.95
N ASN A 16 2.17 10.17 5.69
CA ASN A 16 1.16 10.37 6.74
C ASN A 16 -0.23 10.43 6.08
N HIS A 17 -1.19 9.73 6.68
CA HIS A 17 -2.52 9.51 6.14
C HIS A 17 -2.55 8.89 4.74
N ALA A 18 -1.58 8.03 4.41
CA ALA A 18 -1.52 7.43 3.09
C ALA A 18 -2.80 6.68 2.73
N HIS A 19 -3.21 6.84 1.47
CA HIS A 19 -4.36 6.18 0.89
C HIS A 19 -3.85 5.12 -0.08
N VAL A 20 -4.09 3.85 0.22
CA VAL A 20 -3.57 2.69 -0.49
C VAL A 20 -4.72 1.99 -1.19
N VAL A 21 -4.68 1.95 -2.53
CA VAL A 21 -5.64 1.20 -3.33
C VAL A 21 -5.01 -0.14 -3.69
N VAL A 22 -5.64 -1.22 -3.27
CA VAL A 22 -5.22 -2.59 -3.54
C VAL A 22 -6.17 -3.20 -4.56
N TYR A 23 -5.59 -3.61 -5.69
CA TYR A 23 -6.29 -4.41 -6.68
C TYR A 23 -5.90 -5.86 -6.51
N ASP A 24 -6.88 -6.68 -6.12
CA ASP A 24 -6.73 -8.12 -6.10
C ASP A 24 -6.85 -8.63 -7.54
N ARG A 25 -5.78 -9.29 -8.01
CA ARG A 25 -5.78 -10.02 -9.28
C ARG A 25 -5.73 -11.51 -8.98
N GLU A 26 -6.00 -12.34 -9.99
CA GLU A 26 -5.84 -13.77 -9.83
C GLU A 26 -4.44 -14.11 -9.28
N PRO A 27 -4.32 -15.13 -8.41
CA PRO A 27 -3.08 -15.43 -7.68
C PRO A 27 -1.84 -15.68 -8.57
N ARG A 28 -2.04 -15.87 -9.89
CA ARG A 28 -0.96 -16.04 -10.87
C ARG A 28 -0.39 -14.72 -11.40
N ASP A 29 -1.17 -13.64 -11.42
CA ASP A 29 -0.77 -12.34 -11.99
C ASP A 29 -0.14 -11.40 -10.96
N GLY A 30 -0.38 -11.66 -9.66
CA GLY A 30 0.02 -10.79 -8.55
C GLY A 30 -0.84 -9.53 -8.49
N GLY A 31 -1.27 -9.15 -7.29
CA GLY A 31 -2.06 -7.93 -7.10
C GLY A 31 -1.29 -6.65 -7.46
N LEU A 32 -1.94 -5.51 -7.26
CA LEU A 32 -1.31 -4.20 -7.45
C LEU A 32 -1.66 -3.30 -6.26
N LEU A 33 -0.63 -2.81 -5.57
CA LEU A 33 -0.77 -1.78 -4.55
C LEU A 33 -0.42 -0.43 -5.16
N THR A 34 -1.35 0.52 -5.09
CA THR A 34 -1.16 1.91 -5.52
C THR A 34 -1.25 2.83 -4.32
N ILE A 35 -0.16 3.55 -4.03
CA ILE A 35 -0.02 4.32 -2.81
C ILE A 35 -0.09 5.82 -3.12
N TYR A 36 -1.00 6.51 -2.45
CA TYR A 36 -1.22 7.95 -2.54
C TYR A 36 -0.91 8.63 -1.21
N ASP A 37 -0.50 9.90 -1.31
CA ASP A 37 -0.34 10.80 -0.17
C ASP A 37 -1.68 11.56 0.01
N CYS A 38 -2.17 11.67 1.26
CA CYS A 38 -3.45 12.31 1.64
C CYS A 38 -3.63 13.74 1.10
N GLY A 39 -2.56 14.38 0.63
CA GLY A 39 -2.54 15.80 0.34
C GLY A 39 -3.19 16.29 -0.96
N ALA A 40 -3.71 15.46 -1.87
CA ALA A 40 -4.49 15.96 -3.03
C ALA A 40 -5.15 14.86 -3.87
N ALA A 41 -6.44 15.02 -4.15
CA ALA A 41 -7.19 14.24 -5.15
C ALA A 41 -6.65 14.33 -6.60
N GLN A 42 -5.52 15.01 -6.82
CA GLN A 42 -4.88 15.20 -8.14
C GLN A 42 -3.38 14.88 -8.16
N LYS A 43 -2.79 14.35 -7.08
CA LYS A 43 -1.38 13.96 -7.12
C LYS A 43 -1.21 12.59 -7.80
N PRO A 44 -0.16 12.41 -8.62
CA PRO A 44 0.19 11.08 -9.10
C PRO A 44 0.51 10.16 -7.91
N PRO A 45 0.32 8.85 -8.06
CA PRO A 45 0.66 7.91 -7.00
C PRO A 45 2.14 8.03 -6.64
N LYS A 46 2.43 7.98 -5.33
CA LYS A 46 3.80 7.95 -4.80
C LYS A 46 4.52 6.68 -5.22
N ALA A 47 3.80 5.57 -5.22
CA ALA A 47 4.33 4.28 -5.64
C ALA A 47 3.25 3.37 -6.19
N GLN A 48 3.70 2.46 -7.05
CA GLN A 48 2.92 1.33 -7.55
C GLN A 48 3.79 0.09 -7.41
N LEU A 49 3.30 -0.91 -6.68
CA LEU A 49 4.02 -2.13 -6.34
C LEU A 49 3.18 -3.33 -6.77
N LEU A 50 3.82 -4.29 -7.43
CA LEU A 50 3.18 -5.54 -7.82
C LEU A 50 3.22 -6.52 -6.65
N GLY A 51 2.06 -6.94 -6.18
CA GLY A 51 1.92 -7.93 -5.13
C GLY A 51 0.61 -7.86 -4.38
N THR A 52 0.52 -8.63 -3.31
CA THR A 52 -0.69 -8.78 -2.50
C THR A 52 -0.47 -8.13 -1.14
N LEU A 53 -1.45 -7.37 -0.68
CA LEU A 53 -1.48 -6.88 0.70
C LEU A 53 -2.05 -7.97 1.61
N GLU A 54 -1.20 -8.58 2.44
CA GLU A 54 -1.62 -9.68 3.31
C GLU A 54 -2.35 -9.18 4.57
N SER A 55 -1.87 -8.06 5.13
CA SER A 55 -2.39 -7.56 6.41
C SER A 55 -2.14 -6.07 6.60
N VAL A 56 -3.03 -5.45 7.37
CA VAL A 56 -2.89 -4.07 7.86
C VAL A 56 -2.92 -4.12 9.38
N ASP A 57 -1.77 -3.87 9.99
CA ASP A 57 -1.53 -3.83 11.43
C ASP A 57 -1.15 -2.40 11.86
N ALA A 58 -1.89 -1.43 11.34
CA ALA A 58 -1.74 -0.01 11.65
C ALA A 58 -3.13 0.62 11.84
N SER A 59 -3.22 1.79 12.49
CA SER A 59 -4.50 2.52 12.59
C SER A 59 -4.96 2.96 11.21
N ALA A 60 -5.97 2.27 10.69
CA ALA A 60 -6.47 2.42 9.33
C ALA A 60 -7.97 2.15 9.24
N GLU A 61 -8.62 2.80 8.29
CA GLU A 61 -9.91 2.38 7.77
C GLU A 61 -9.69 1.50 6.55
N VAL A 62 -10.32 0.32 6.51
CA VAL A 62 -10.23 -0.62 5.40
C VAL A 62 -11.63 -0.79 4.81
N GLU A 63 -11.77 -0.41 3.54
CA GLU A 63 -13.00 -0.57 2.76
C GLU A 63 -12.81 -1.64 1.69
N SER A 64 -13.65 -2.67 1.70
CA SER A 64 -13.67 -3.68 0.63
C SER A 64 -14.37 -3.15 -0.62
N THR A 65 -13.79 -3.43 -1.78
CA THR A 65 -14.34 -3.06 -3.09
C THR A 65 -14.48 -4.32 -3.97
N PRO A 66 -15.27 -4.29 -5.06
CA PRO A 66 -15.42 -5.44 -5.94
C PRO A 66 -14.12 -5.96 -6.58
N THR A 67 -13.10 -5.11 -6.67
CA THR A 67 -11.81 -5.41 -7.29
C THR A 67 -10.65 -5.49 -6.28
N GLY A 68 -10.94 -5.42 -4.98
CA GLY A 68 -9.97 -5.55 -3.91
C GLY A 68 -10.33 -4.73 -2.69
N GLN A 69 -9.49 -3.79 -2.28
CA GLN A 69 -9.72 -2.99 -1.07
C GLN A 69 -9.02 -1.63 -1.13
N VAL A 70 -9.51 -0.70 -0.32
CA VAL A 70 -8.92 0.61 -0.10
C VAL A 70 -8.56 0.72 1.37
N VAL A 71 -7.31 1.08 1.66
CA VAL A 71 -6.79 1.27 3.01
C VAL A 71 -6.45 2.74 3.19
N THR A 72 -7.13 3.39 4.12
CA THR A 72 -6.89 4.79 4.50
C THR A 72 -6.22 4.82 5.85
N LEU A 73 -4.94 5.19 5.89
CA LEU A 73 -4.19 5.27 7.15
C LEU A 73 -4.58 6.53 7.92
N HIS A 74 -4.62 6.43 9.24
CA HIS A 74 -4.85 7.56 10.15
C HIS A 74 -3.56 8.12 10.75
N GLU A 75 -2.44 7.43 10.54
CA GLU A 75 -1.14 7.85 11.04
C GLU A 75 -0.01 7.44 10.10
N SER A 76 1.24 7.69 10.51
CA SER A 76 2.41 7.21 9.78
C SER A 76 2.52 5.70 9.93
N ALA A 77 2.71 4.98 8.82
CA ALA A 77 2.91 3.54 8.84
C ALA A 77 4.11 3.14 7.97
N THR A 78 4.52 1.89 8.09
CA THR A 78 5.59 1.23 7.35
C THR A 78 4.98 0.16 6.47
N LEU A 79 5.41 0.13 5.20
CA LEU A 79 5.14 -0.97 4.29
C LEU A 79 6.34 -1.91 4.31
N THR A 80 6.11 -3.18 4.65
CA THR A 80 7.11 -4.25 4.70
C THR A 80 6.81 -5.27 3.63
N GLU A 81 7.78 -5.62 2.79
CA GLU A 81 7.75 -6.80 1.94
C GLU A 81 8.21 -8.02 2.75
N THR A 82 7.32 -9.01 2.92
CA THR A 82 7.59 -10.21 3.74
C THR A 82 8.06 -11.42 2.94
N ASP A 83 7.58 -11.53 1.71
CA ASP A 83 7.99 -12.53 0.72
C ASP A 83 7.94 -11.88 -0.66
N SER A 84 8.32 -12.61 -1.73
CA SER A 84 8.29 -12.09 -3.09
C SER A 84 6.89 -11.61 -3.45
N LYS A 85 6.70 -10.29 -3.55
CA LYS A 85 5.40 -9.65 -3.87
C LYS A 85 4.33 -9.82 -2.79
N GLN A 86 4.72 -9.98 -1.52
CA GLN A 86 3.79 -9.97 -0.38
C GLN A 86 4.10 -8.79 0.53
N PHE A 87 3.09 -7.98 0.83
CA PHE A 87 3.25 -6.75 1.59
C PHE A 87 2.39 -6.72 2.86
N ARG A 88 2.90 -6.07 3.89
CA ARG A 88 2.18 -5.79 5.15
C ARG A 88 2.35 -4.32 5.54
N ILE A 89 1.31 -3.73 6.10
CA ILE A 89 1.35 -2.38 6.66
C ILE A 89 1.41 -2.49 8.19
N ARG A 90 2.32 -1.75 8.84
CA ARG A 90 2.56 -1.74 10.29
C ARG A 90 2.84 -0.35 10.83
#